data_AF-A0A857J9J6-F1
#
_entry.id   AF-A0A857J9J6-F1
#
_cell.length_a   1.000
_cell.length_b   1.000
_cell.length_c   1.000
_cell.angle_alpha   90.00
_cell.angle_beta   90.00
_cell.angle_gamma   90.00
#
_symmetry.space_group_name_H-M   'P 1'
#
loop_
_entity.id
_entity.type
_entity.pdbx_description
1 polymer ?
#
loop_
_entity_poly.entity_id
_entity_poly.type
_entity_poly.pdbx_seq_one_letter_code
_entity_poly.pdbx_strand_id
1 'polypeptide(L)'
;MVMTVKQVLARALSATGQGTVYWAGAGGQDPRAASPTQALAIGREWPGLPAAQQAALKPLAEAAGLDLKDPNLVAPACDCSGYVCWALGIARHFSSPAGDVWLNTDNIWQDACGPARQFRKTALAEVGGLVVYPKQGSGETYGHVGLVTEVGADGHATRIAHCSASNFMEAPHDAIKVNAAEAFQRQPKSIYAWFLAMPR
;
A
#
# COMPACT_ATOMS: atom_id res chain seq x y z
N MET A 1 -0.93 11.29 -19.24
CA MET A 1 0.21 12.15 -18.90
C MET A 1 1.07 11.38 -17.93
N VAL A 2 2.38 11.29 -18.20
CA VAL A 2 3.32 10.57 -17.33
C VAL A 2 3.59 11.41 -16.08
N MET A 3 3.50 10.82 -14.89
CA MET A 3 3.81 11.50 -13.63
C MET A 3 5.32 11.55 -13.40
N THR A 4 5.82 12.69 -12.92
CA THR A 4 7.21 12.83 -12.43
C THR A 4 7.34 12.26 -11.01
N VAL A 5 8.58 11.96 -10.59
CA VAL A 5 8.89 11.54 -9.21
C VAL A 5 8.29 12.51 -8.17
N LYS A 6 8.46 13.82 -8.39
CA LYS A 6 7.91 14.84 -7.49
C LYS A 6 6.39 14.77 -7.37
N GLN A 7 5.68 14.52 -8.48
CA GLN A 7 4.22 14.39 -8.48
C GLN A 7 3.76 13.12 -7.76
N VAL A 8 4.46 11.99 -7.98
CA VAL A 8 4.17 10.73 -7.28
C VAL A 8 4.37 10.89 -5.77
N LEU A 9 5.48 11.47 -5.34
CA LEU A 9 5.75 11.71 -3.91
C LEU A 9 4.74 12.67 -3.29
N ALA A 10 4.44 13.79 -3.94
CA ALA A 10 3.45 14.75 -3.44
C ALA A 10 2.08 14.10 -3.25
N ARG A 11 1.68 13.26 -4.21
CA ARG A 11 0.44 12.49 -4.16
C ARG A 11 0.48 11.45 -3.03
N ALA A 12 1.54 10.66 -2.94
CA ALA A 12 1.73 9.68 -1.88
C ALA A 12 1.63 10.30 -0.47
N LEU A 13 2.33 11.41 -0.24
CA LEU A 13 2.35 12.10 1.04
C LEU A 13 1.02 12.78 1.38
N SER A 14 0.25 13.23 0.39
CA SER A 14 -1.06 13.86 0.64
C SER A 14 -2.10 12.90 1.24
N ALA A 15 -1.88 11.59 1.16
CA ALA A 15 -2.76 10.58 1.73
C ALA A 15 -2.50 10.28 3.22
N THR A 16 -1.47 10.88 3.82
CA THR A 16 -1.15 10.72 5.25
C THR A 16 -2.02 11.63 6.12
N GLY A 17 -2.27 11.22 7.36
CA GLY A 17 -3.04 11.99 8.34
C GLY A 17 -4.56 11.98 8.08
N GLN A 18 -5.07 11.04 7.29
CA GLN A 18 -6.49 11.00 6.87
C GLN A 18 -7.34 10.02 7.69
N GLY A 19 -6.74 9.30 8.65
CA GLY A 19 -7.44 8.28 9.43
C GLY A 19 -7.84 7.07 8.58
N THR A 20 -6.99 6.67 7.62
CA THR A 20 -7.28 5.55 6.72
C THR A 20 -7.27 4.24 7.49
N VAL A 21 -8.30 3.42 7.31
CA VAL A 21 -8.34 2.05 7.82
C VAL A 21 -7.60 1.12 6.87
N TYR A 22 -6.74 0.24 7.40
CA TYR A 22 -6.14 -0.80 6.59
C TYR A 22 -7.16 -1.88 6.29
N TRP A 23 -7.41 -2.17 5.01
CA TRP A 23 -8.29 -3.25 4.59
C TRP A 23 -7.78 -3.90 3.31
N ALA A 24 -7.45 -5.19 3.39
CA ALA A 24 -6.93 -5.93 2.25
C ALA A 24 -7.94 -5.95 1.08
N GLY A 25 -7.48 -5.64 -0.12
CA GLY A 25 -8.29 -5.49 -1.32
C GLY A 25 -8.89 -4.09 -1.51
N ALA A 26 -8.79 -3.19 -0.54
CA ALA A 26 -9.37 -1.86 -0.63
C ALA A 26 -8.43 -0.84 -1.29
N GLY A 27 -9.04 0.13 -1.96
CA GLY A 27 -8.37 1.31 -2.49
C GLY A 27 -7.62 1.08 -3.80
N GLY A 28 -7.23 2.19 -4.44
CA GLY A 28 -6.48 2.20 -5.70
C GLY A 28 -7.29 1.84 -6.96
N GLN A 29 -8.62 1.81 -6.87
CA GLN A 29 -9.49 1.43 -8.00
C GLN A 29 -9.47 2.46 -9.12
N ASP A 30 -9.64 3.75 -8.80
CA ASP A 30 -9.52 4.84 -9.76
C ASP A 30 -8.19 5.60 -9.56
N PRO A 31 -7.24 5.51 -10.51
CA PRO A 31 -5.97 6.23 -10.41
C PRO A 31 -6.11 7.75 -10.43
N ARG A 32 -7.27 8.28 -10.86
CA ARG A 32 -7.54 9.71 -10.95
C ARG A 32 -8.26 10.27 -9.72
N ALA A 33 -8.69 9.41 -8.80
CA ALA A 33 -9.36 9.84 -7.57
C ALA A 33 -8.47 10.79 -6.74
N ALA A 34 -9.08 11.68 -5.96
CA ALA A 34 -8.34 12.61 -5.11
C ALA A 34 -7.62 11.92 -3.93
N SER A 35 -8.03 10.70 -3.58
CA SER A 35 -7.50 9.89 -2.47
C SER A 35 -7.35 8.43 -2.92
N PRO A 36 -6.40 7.65 -2.35
CA PRO A 36 -6.26 6.22 -2.64
C PRO A 36 -7.38 5.38 -2.01
N THR A 37 -8.14 5.96 -1.07
CA THR A 37 -9.10 5.24 -0.25
C THR A 37 -10.40 4.98 -0.99
N GLN A 38 -11.05 3.87 -0.69
CA GLN A 38 -12.45 3.64 -1.01
C GLN A 38 -13.29 3.72 0.25
N ALA A 39 -14.57 4.07 0.11
CA ALA A 39 -15.53 3.95 1.20
C ALA A 39 -15.74 2.47 1.56
N LEU A 40 -15.52 2.11 2.82
CA LEU A 40 -15.77 0.78 3.35
C LEU A 40 -16.90 0.85 4.39
N ALA A 41 -17.97 0.10 4.18
CA ALA A 41 -19.10 0.01 5.10
C ALA A 41 -18.78 -0.89 6.29
N ILE A 42 -17.89 -0.44 7.18
CA ILE A 42 -17.45 -1.19 8.37
C ILE A 42 -18.64 -1.66 9.20
N GLY A 43 -19.69 -0.86 9.37
CA GLY A 43 -20.88 -1.25 10.13
C GLY A 43 -21.58 -2.51 9.60
N ARG A 44 -21.39 -2.84 8.30
CA ARG A 44 -21.93 -4.03 7.65
C ARG A 44 -20.94 -5.19 7.62
N GLU A 45 -19.66 -4.91 7.51
CA GLU A 45 -18.59 -5.93 7.48
C GLU A 45 -18.29 -6.47 8.88
N TRP A 46 -18.28 -5.60 9.89
CA TRP A 46 -17.87 -5.91 11.25
C TRP A 46 -18.62 -7.09 11.88
N PRO A 47 -19.97 -7.19 11.79
CA PRO A 47 -20.70 -8.34 12.34
C PRO A 47 -20.33 -9.68 11.70
N GLY A 48 -19.83 -9.67 10.46
CA GLY A 48 -19.41 -10.85 9.73
C GLY A 48 -18.01 -11.35 10.08
N LEU A 49 -17.21 -10.56 10.81
CA LEU A 49 -15.87 -10.96 11.22
C LEU A 49 -15.93 -12.08 12.30
N PRO A 50 -14.99 -13.03 12.31
CA PRO A 50 -14.88 -14.00 13.39
C PRO A 50 -14.78 -13.33 14.76
N ALA A 51 -15.41 -13.91 15.80
CA ALA A 51 -15.45 -13.31 17.14
C ALA A 51 -14.05 -13.01 17.72
N ALA A 52 -13.08 -13.89 17.47
CA ALA A 52 -11.69 -13.66 17.89
C ALA A 52 -11.06 -12.43 17.19
N GLN A 53 -11.38 -12.22 15.91
CA GLN A 53 -10.90 -11.06 15.16
C GLN A 53 -11.60 -9.77 15.63
N GLN A 54 -12.91 -9.82 15.91
CA GLN A 54 -13.62 -8.69 16.51
C GLN A 54 -13.00 -8.31 17.85
N ALA A 55 -12.76 -9.29 18.73
CA ALA A 55 -12.14 -9.05 20.03
C ALA A 55 -10.74 -8.43 19.92
N ALA A 56 -9.93 -8.89 18.96
CA ALA A 56 -8.59 -8.34 18.71
C ALA A 56 -8.61 -6.91 18.14
N LEU A 57 -9.54 -6.61 17.22
CA LEU A 57 -9.59 -5.32 16.52
C LEU A 57 -10.37 -4.25 17.28
N LYS A 58 -11.29 -4.64 18.18
CA LYS A 58 -12.21 -3.70 18.84
C LYS A 58 -11.50 -2.58 19.60
N PRO A 59 -10.51 -2.84 20.47
CA PRO A 59 -9.82 -1.77 21.20
C PRO A 59 -9.16 -0.76 20.25
N LEU A 60 -8.62 -1.25 19.13
CA LEU A 60 -7.97 -0.41 18.13
C LEU A 60 -8.98 0.44 17.36
N ALA A 61 -10.11 -0.14 16.96
CA ALA A 61 -11.18 0.59 16.29
C ALA A 61 -11.77 1.69 17.20
N GLU A 62 -12.01 1.37 18.48
CA GLU A 62 -12.49 2.32 19.47
C GLU A 62 -11.46 3.45 19.71
N ALA A 63 -10.17 3.12 19.82
CA ALA A 63 -9.10 4.11 19.93
C ALA A 63 -8.98 5.01 18.70
N ALA A 64 -9.28 4.48 17.51
CA ALA A 64 -9.39 5.25 16.26
C ALA A 64 -10.69 6.07 16.15
N GLY A 65 -11.57 6.02 17.15
CA GLY A 65 -12.83 6.77 17.17
C GLY A 65 -13.95 6.17 16.31
N LEU A 66 -13.84 4.90 15.94
CA LEU A 66 -14.86 4.21 15.15
C LEU A 66 -16.00 3.71 16.05
N ASP A 67 -17.23 4.15 15.80
CA ASP A 67 -18.42 3.61 16.47
C ASP A 67 -18.86 2.30 15.83
N LEU A 68 -18.33 1.19 16.34
CA LEU A 68 -18.65 -0.16 15.86
C LEU A 68 -20.12 -0.59 16.10
N LYS A 69 -20.92 0.21 16.83
CA LYS A 69 -22.35 -0.04 17.02
C LYS A 69 -23.19 0.63 15.93
N ASP A 70 -22.64 1.57 15.16
CA ASP A 70 -23.34 2.20 14.05
C ASP A 70 -23.37 1.24 12.84
N PRO A 71 -24.55 0.72 12.45
CA PRO A 71 -24.67 -0.17 11.30
C PRO A 71 -24.39 0.55 9.97
N ASN A 72 -24.38 1.88 9.96
CA ASN A 72 -24.07 2.72 8.80
C ASN A 72 -22.65 3.29 8.84
N LEU A 73 -21.80 2.85 9.77
CA LEU A 73 -20.41 3.29 9.83
C LEU A 73 -19.71 3.02 8.50
N VAL A 74 -19.23 4.09 7.89
CA VAL A 74 -18.38 4.06 6.70
C VAL A 74 -17.06 4.76 7.02
N ALA A 75 -15.95 4.13 6.66
CA ALA A 75 -14.62 4.70 6.84
C ALA A 75 -13.81 4.64 5.53
N PRO A 76 -12.86 5.56 5.32
CA PRO A 76 -11.92 5.47 4.22
C PRO A 76 -10.97 4.26 4.45
N ALA A 77 -10.88 3.36 3.46
CA ALA A 77 -10.05 2.18 3.56
C ALA A 77 -9.11 2.00 2.37
N CYS A 78 -7.93 1.44 2.62
CA CYS A 78 -6.91 1.18 1.62
C CYS A 78 -6.01 0.00 2.01
N ASP A 79 -5.24 -0.53 1.06
CA ASP A 79 -4.10 -1.42 1.33
C ASP A 79 -2.82 -0.96 0.62
N CYS A 80 -1.73 -1.71 0.83
CA CYS A 80 -0.40 -1.38 0.31
C CYS A 80 -0.37 -1.24 -1.22
N SER A 81 -0.90 -2.22 -1.95
CA SER A 81 -0.90 -2.23 -3.42
C SER A 81 -1.84 -1.18 -4.01
N GLY A 82 -3.04 -0.99 -3.42
CA GLY A 82 -3.97 0.04 -3.85
C GLY A 82 -3.41 1.45 -3.66
N TYR A 83 -2.76 1.68 -2.52
CA TYR A 83 -2.06 2.93 -2.24
C TYR A 83 -0.97 3.25 -3.27
N VAL A 84 -0.05 2.31 -3.55
CA VAL A 84 1.03 2.58 -4.51
C VAL A 84 0.54 2.69 -5.95
N CYS A 85 -0.48 1.92 -6.36
CA CYS A 85 -1.09 2.06 -7.68
C CYS A 85 -1.67 3.47 -7.87
N TRP A 86 -2.43 3.96 -6.88
CA TRP A 86 -2.96 5.32 -6.89
C TRP A 86 -1.87 6.39 -6.90
N ALA A 87 -0.80 6.21 -6.11
CA ALA A 87 0.32 7.15 -6.06
C ALA A 87 1.05 7.25 -7.41
N LEU A 88 1.22 6.12 -8.10
CA LEU A 88 1.83 6.05 -9.44
C LEU A 88 0.87 6.47 -10.57
N GLY A 89 -0.42 6.70 -10.26
CA GLY A 89 -1.43 7.04 -11.26
C GLY A 89 -1.80 5.88 -12.20
N ILE A 90 -1.68 4.64 -11.72
CA ILE A 90 -2.08 3.44 -12.46
C ILE A 90 -3.29 2.77 -11.83
N ALA A 91 -4.19 2.24 -12.66
CA ALA A 91 -5.34 1.51 -12.16
C ALA A 91 -4.87 0.19 -11.55
N ARG A 92 -5.37 -0.13 -10.34
CA ARG A 92 -5.10 -1.41 -9.70
C ARG A 92 -5.70 -2.59 -10.47
N HIS A 93 -6.85 -2.34 -11.09
CA HIS A 93 -7.53 -3.29 -11.94
C HIS A 93 -7.50 -2.80 -13.39
N PHE A 94 -6.99 -3.62 -14.31
CA PHE A 94 -6.98 -3.29 -15.73
C PHE A 94 -7.11 -4.53 -16.59
N SER A 95 -7.71 -4.37 -17.77
CA SER A 95 -7.84 -5.44 -18.75
C SER A 95 -6.56 -5.59 -19.57
N SER A 96 -6.13 -6.83 -19.80
CA SER A 96 -5.04 -7.19 -20.70
C SER A 96 -5.52 -8.23 -21.73
N PRO A 97 -4.79 -8.45 -22.84
CA PRO A 97 -5.13 -9.53 -23.78
C PRO A 97 -5.19 -10.93 -23.13
N ALA A 98 -4.54 -11.13 -21.98
CA ALA A 98 -4.54 -12.38 -21.23
C ALA A 98 -5.66 -12.46 -20.18
N GLY A 99 -6.52 -11.44 -20.10
CA GLY A 99 -7.59 -11.30 -19.09
C GLY A 99 -7.41 -10.08 -18.19
N ASP A 100 -8.38 -9.89 -17.31
CA ASP A 100 -8.37 -8.85 -16.30
C ASP A 100 -7.29 -9.13 -15.24
N VAL A 101 -6.49 -8.11 -14.94
CA VAL A 101 -5.36 -8.18 -14.02
C VAL A 101 -5.65 -7.33 -12.79
N TRP A 102 -5.44 -7.93 -11.62
CA TRP A 102 -5.43 -7.24 -10.35
C TRP A 102 -3.98 -7.09 -9.86
N LEU A 103 -3.47 -5.86 -9.84
CA LEU A 103 -2.14 -5.58 -9.31
C LEU A 103 -2.11 -5.79 -7.80
N ASN A 104 -1.27 -6.75 -7.40
CA ASN A 104 -0.89 -7.01 -6.03
C ASN A 104 0.65 -7.11 -5.93
N THR A 105 1.14 -7.35 -4.72
CA THR A 105 2.57 -7.44 -4.43
C THR A 105 3.27 -8.59 -5.15
N ASP A 106 2.60 -9.73 -5.35
CA ASP A 106 3.17 -10.88 -6.08
C ASP A 106 3.38 -10.52 -7.55
N ASN A 107 2.38 -9.93 -8.20
CA ASN A 107 2.47 -9.56 -9.61
C ASN A 107 3.51 -8.45 -9.85
N ILE A 108 3.59 -7.45 -8.97
CA ILE A 108 4.62 -6.39 -9.03
C ILE A 108 6.02 -7.01 -8.90
N TRP A 109 6.21 -7.88 -7.90
CA TRP A 109 7.49 -8.53 -7.66
C TRP A 109 7.90 -9.45 -8.83
N GLN A 110 6.97 -10.25 -9.36
CA GLN A 110 7.21 -11.15 -10.49
C GLN A 110 7.57 -10.38 -11.77
N ASP A 111 6.88 -9.27 -12.06
CA ASP A 111 7.21 -8.45 -13.22
C ASP A 111 8.62 -7.83 -13.09
N ALA A 112 8.93 -7.25 -11.92
CA ALA A 112 10.22 -6.65 -11.63
C ALA A 112 11.40 -7.63 -11.71
N CYS A 113 11.20 -8.87 -11.25
CA CYS A 113 12.20 -9.94 -11.28
C CYS A 113 12.27 -10.71 -12.61
N GLY A 114 11.36 -10.46 -13.54
CA GLY A 114 11.23 -11.25 -14.76
C GLY A 114 11.03 -10.38 -16.01
N PRO A 115 9.83 -10.36 -16.62
CA PRO A 115 9.61 -9.71 -17.92
C PRO A 115 9.88 -8.20 -17.96
N ALA A 116 9.84 -7.53 -16.82
CA ALA A 116 9.99 -6.09 -16.68
C ALA A 116 9.12 -5.26 -17.64
N ARG A 117 7.82 -5.56 -17.69
CA ARG A 117 6.87 -4.85 -18.57
C ARG A 117 6.43 -3.51 -18.00
N GLN A 118 6.24 -3.44 -16.69
CA GLN A 118 5.83 -2.22 -15.98
C GLN A 118 6.84 -1.83 -14.90
N PHE A 119 7.42 -2.82 -14.22
CA PHE A 119 8.36 -2.63 -13.14
C PHE A 119 9.69 -3.28 -13.48
N ARG A 120 10.79 -2.62 -13.17
CA ARG A 120 12.13 -3.20 -13.32
C ARG A 120 12.84 -3.23 -11.98
N LYS A 121 13.40 -4.37 -11.60
CA LYS A 121 14.23 -4.48 -10.40
C LYS A 121 15.46 -3.57 -10.49
N THR A 122 15.79 -2.90 -9.39
CA THR A 122 17.01 -2.10 -9.25
C THR A 122 17.86 -2.66 -8.12
N ALA A 123 19.19 -2.45 -8.22
CA ALA A 123 20.12 -2.90 -7.18
C ALA A 123 20.05 -2.00 -5.94
N LEU A 124 19.93 -0.68 -6.16
CA LEU A 124 19.81 0.34 -5.13
C LEU A 124 18.42 0.96 -5.14
N ALA A 125 18.05 1.55 -4.01
CA ALA A 125 16.83 2.32 -3.88
C ALA A 125 16.94 3.63 -4.66
N GLU A 126 15.84 4.03 -5.29
CA GLU A 126 15.71 5.32 -5.95
C GLU A 126 14.48 6.02 -5.35
N VAL A 127 14.58 7.32 -5.03
CA VAL A 127 13.45 8.10 -4.53
C VAL A 127 12.32 8.10 -5.57
N GLY A 128 11.09 7.82 -5.13
CA GLY A 128 9.93 7.56 -6.00
C GLY A 128 9.83 6.12 -6.49
N GLY A 129 10.88 5.32 -6.36
CA GLY A 129 10.84 3.88 -6.60
C GLY A 129 10.02 3.13 -5.55
N LEU A 130 9.90 1.82 -5.74
CA LEU A 130 9.19 0.93 -4.83
C LEU A 130 10.17 0.07 -4.05
N VAL A 131 9.80 -0.29 -2.83
CA VAL A 131 10.30 -1.48 -2.14
C VAL A 131 9.15 -2.48 -2.01
N VAL A 132 9.37 -3.73 -2.39
CA VAL A 132 8.30 -4.74 -2.48
C VAL A 132 8.82 -6.12 -2.10
N TYR A 133 8.01 -6.88 -1.37
CA TYR A 133 8.17 -8.32 -1.22
C TYR A 133 6.85 -9.06 -1.52
N PRO A 134 6.91 -10.27 -2.08
CA PRO A 134 5.72 -11.03 -2.45
C PRO A 134 5.11 -11.67 -1.20
N LYS A 135 3.85 -12.11 -1.29
CA LYS A 135 3.30 -13.09 -0.36
C LYS A 135 3.95 -14.45 -0.62
N GLN A 136 4.09 -14.82 -1.88
CA GLN A 136 4.53 -16.17 -2.24
C GLN A 136 5.98 -16.44 -1.80
N GLY A 137 6.13 -17.35 -0.85
CA GLY A 137 7.42 -17.79 -0.33
C GLY A 137 8.17 -16.74 0.50
N SER A 138 7.53 -15.67 0.94
CA SER A 138 8.11 -14.75 1.95
C SER A 138 7.95 -15.27 3.38
N GLY A 139 7.07 -16.26 3.59
CA GLY A 139 6.69 -16.73 4.92
C GLY A 139 5.61 -15.87 5.61
N GLU A 140 5.19 -14.78 4.96
CA GLU A 140 4.21 -13.83 5.50
C GLU A 140 2.77 -14.17 5.08
N THR A 141 1.78 -13.73 5.87
CA THR A 141 0.36 -13.86 5.50
C THR A 141 0.01 -13.04 4.25
N TYR A 142 0.67 -11.90 4.09
CA TYR A 142 0.52 -10.97 2.97
C TYR A 142 1.89 -10.50 2.48
N GLY A 143 2.00 -10.20 1.18
CA GLY A 143 3.12 -9.41 0.69
C GLY A 143 2.95 -7.94 1.09
N HIS A 144 3.98 -7.13 0.84
CA HIS A 144 3.91 -5.70 1.13
C HIS A 144 4.67 -4.89 0.10
N VAL A 145 4.24 -3.66 -0.09
CA VAL A 145 4.85 -2.69 -1.00
C VAL A 145 4.76 -1.29 -0.43
N GLY A 146 5.79 -0.49 -0.68
CA GLY A 146 5.82 0.92 -0.31
C GLY A 146 6.63 1.75 -1.30
N LEU A 147 6.43 3.06 -1.23
CA LEU A 147 7.12 4.05 -2.04
C LEU A 147 8.34 4.58 -1.28
N VAL A 148 9.51 4.55 -1.92
CA VAL A 148 10.75 5.07 -1.36
C VAL A 148 10.69 6.60 -1.33
N THR A 149 10.79 7.18 -0.14
CA THR A 149 10.77 8.64 0.08
C THR A 149 12.15 9.21 0.39
N GLU A 150 13.02 8.42 1.03
CA GLU A 150 14.40 8.80 1.34
C GLU A 150 15.35 7.61 1.12
N VAL A 151 16.58 7.91 0.70
CA VAL A 151 17.64 6.96 0.43
C VAL A 151 18.90 7.38 1.21
N GLY A 152 19.54 6.42 1.85
CA GLY A 152 20.78 6.62 2.59
C GLY A 152 22.01 6.70 1.69
N ALA A 153 23.16 7.06 2.28
CA ALA A 153 24.43 7.15 1.56
C ALA A 153 24.92 5.80 0.99
N ASP A 154 24.44 4.68 1.55
CA ASP A 154 24.69 3.32 1.10
C ASP A 154 23.79 2.90 -0.07
N GLY A 155 22.90 3.78 -0.53
CA GLY A 155 21.95 3.51 -1.61
C GLY A 155 20.74 2.67 -1.19
N HIS A 156 20.54 2.42 0.10
CA HIS A 156 19.35 1.73 0.61
C HIS A 156 18.26 2.72 1.03
N ALA A 157 17.01 2.31 0.88
CA ALA A 157 15.89 3.12 1.36
C ALA A 157 15.97 3.28 2.89
N THR A 158 15.84 4.51 3.36
CA THR A 158 15.78 4.84 4.80
C THR A 158 14.37 5.14 5.24
N ARG A 159 13.54 5.75 4.37
CA ARG A 159 12.12 6.03 4.65
C ARG A 159 11.20 5.61 3.52
N ILE A 160 10.09 4.99 3.90
CA ILE A 160 9.07 4.46 2.99
C ILE A 160 7.71 5.03 3.36
N ALA A 161 6.98 5.56 2.38
CA ALA A 161 5.55 5.82 2.50
C ALA A 161 4.78 4.55 2.10
N HIS A 162 3.92 4.03 2.99
CA HIS A 162 3.14 2.82 2.71
C HIS A 162 1.85 2.75 3.53
N CYS A 163 0.91 1.92 3.06
CA CYS A 163 -0.31 1.57 3.77
C CYS A 163 -0.15 0.21 4.47
N SER A 164 -0.30 0.11 5.78
CA SER A 164 -0.20 -1.17 6.50
C SER A 164 -1.10 -1.25 7.74
N ALA A 165 -1.44 -2.47 8.16
CA ALA A 165 -2.14 -2.71 9.41
C ALA A 165 -1.32 -2.19 10.62
N SER A 166 0.00 -2.43 10.61
CA SER A 166 0.89 -1.99 11.68
C SER A 166 0.93 -0.48 11.86
N ASN A 167 0.78 0.29 10.78
CA ASN A 167 0.68 1.74 10.88
C ASN A 167 -0.57 2.16 11.63
N PHE A 168 -1.71 1.49 11.36
CA PHE A 168 -2.98 1.79 12.00
C PHE A 168 -2.97 1.47 13.51
N MET A 169 -2.18 0.48 13.95
CA MET A 169 -2.05 0.10 15.37
C MET A 169 -1.51 1.24 16.26
N GLU A 170 -0.71 2.14 15.70
CA GLU A 170 -0.06 3.22 16.44
C GLU A 170 -0.80 4.55 16.24
N ALA A 171 -0.88 5.39 17.27
CA ALA A 171 -1.40 6.74 17.13
C ALA A 171 -0.45 7.63 16.29
N PRO A 172 -0.97 8.56 15.46
CA PRO A 172 -2.38 8.68 15.06
C PRO A 172 -2.81 7.46 14.22
N HIS A 173 -4.03 6.96 14.47
CA HIS A 173 -4.57 5.75 13.85
C HIS A 173 -4.86 5.94 12.36
N ASP A 174 -3.81 5.84 11.56
CA ASP A 174 -3.82 5.95 10.11
C ASP A 174 -2.96 4.84 9.51
N ALA A 175 -3.53 4.08 8.59
CA ALA A 175 -2.81 3.02 7.89
C ALA A 175 -1.72 3.57 6.96
N ILE A 176 -1.86 4.81 6.48
CA ILE A 176 -0.90 5.42 5.54
C ILE A 176 0.06 6.32 6.32
N LYS A 177 1.33 5.89 6.42
CA LYS A 177 2.39 6.63 7.11
C LYS A 177 3.72 6.57 6.37
N VAL A 178 4.65 7.45 6.77
CA VAL A 178 6.05 7.42 6.35
C VAL A 178 6.91 6.93 7.51
N ASN A 179 7.36 5.68 7.41
CA ASN A 179 8.16 5.04 8.45
C ASN A 179 9.57 4.74 7.94
N ALA A 180 10.43 4.32 8.86
CA ALA A 180 11.72 3.79 8.50
C ALA A 180 11.58 2.40 7.82
N ALA A 181 12.58 2.04 7.00
CA ALA A 181 12.49 0.92 6.06
C ALA A 181 12.80 -0.47 6.67
N GLU A 182 13.01 -0.58 7.98
CA GLU A 182 13.57 -1.77 8.61
C GLU A 182 12.71 -3.01 8.43
N ALA A 183 11.38 -2.84 8.39
CA ALA A 183 10.46 -3.95 8.13
C ALA A 183 10.73 -4.61 6.77
N PHE A 184 11.02 -3.80 5.74
CA PHE A 184 11.40 -4.32 4.42
C PHE A 184 12.82 -4.88 4.42
N GLN A 185 13.76 -4.24 5.12
CA GLN A 185 15.15 -4.70 5.20
C GLN A 185 15.29 -6.08 5.87
N ARG A 186 14.44 -6.38 6.86
CA ARG A 186 14.40 -7.70 7.52
C ARG A 186 13.82 -8.80 6.65
N GLN A 187 13.04 -8.47 5.62
CA GLN A 187 12.38 -9.44 4.76
C GLN A 187 13.32 -9.82 3.58
N PRO A 188 13.88 -11.04 3.54
CA PRO A 188 14.90 -11.42 2.55
C PRO A 188 14.40 -11.43 1.10
N LYS A 189 13.08 -11.45 0.87
CA LYS A 189 12.51 -11.33 -0.48
C LYS A 189 12.28 -9.89 -0.95
N SER A 190 12.55 -8.89 -0.11
CA SER A 190 12.42 -7.49 -0.50
C SER A 190 13.35 -7.15 -1.66
N ILE A 191 12.80 -6.45 -2.65
CA ILE A 191 13.54 -5.87 -3.77
C ILE A 191 13.18 -4.40 -3.92
N TYR A 192 14.07 -3.65 -4.56
CA TYR A 192 13.72 -2.35 -5.12
C TYR A 192 13.22 -2.52 -6.56
N ALA A 193 12.21 -1.74 -6.93
CA ALA A 193 11.64 -1.76 -8.26
C ALA A 193 11.33 -0.33 -8.75
N TRP A 194 11.54 -0.08 -10.04
CA TRP A 194 11.23 1.18 -10.69
C TRP A 194 10.04 1.02 -11.63
N PHE A 195 9.06 1.92 -11.56
CA PHE A 195 7.97 1.98 -12.52
C PHE A 195 8.43 2.61 -13.83
N LEU A 196 8.43 1.83 -14.91
CA LEU A 196 9.08 2.17 -16.18
C LEU A 196 8.50 3.40 -16.88
N ALA A 197 7.22 3.69 -16.68
CA ALA A 197 6.62 4.87 -17.27
C ALA A 197 7.08 6.17 -16.58
N MET A 198 7.59 6.12 -15.35
CA MET A 198 8.06 7.30 -14.62
C MET A 198 9.48 7.69 -15.07
N PRO A 199 9.70 8.98 -15.43
CA PRO A 199 11.03 9.46 -15.79
C PRO A 199 11.94 9.44 -14.57
N ARG A 200 13.20 9.07 -14.82
CA ARG A 200 14.27 9.15 -13.82
C ARG A 200 14.82 10.56 -13.73
#